data_AF-A0A841U579-F1
#
_entry.id   AF-A0A841U579-F1
#
_cell.length_a   1.000
_cell.length_b   1.000
_cell.length_c   1.000
_cell.angle_alpha   90.00
_cell.angle_beta   90.00
_cell.angle_gamma   90.00
#
_symmetry.space_group_name_H-M   'P 1'
#
loop_
_entity.id
_entity.type
_entity.pdbx_description
1 polymer ?
#
loop_
_entity_poly.entity_id
_entity_poly.type
_entity_poly.pdbx_seq_one_letter_code
_entity_poly.pdbx_strand_id
1 'polypeptide(L)'
;MHEWILSAYSLIAWVVIAWFAILPRKLPVTENLCVYFCIVLLMTSVFTTLHINMRRILYSEKLTLYFCIEFANYIIYPLLLLAFVNVIFTARSTAIRIGTTLLTYAALCAVHLTLKLLRIIAFHHWTFVMSMLMFACFMAAAWALEKAFAYLIRKEEAA
;
A
#
# COMPACT_ATOMS: atom_id res chain seq x y z
N MET A 1 15.89 -22.75 3.05
CA MET A 1 16.15 -21.83 1.91
C MET A 1 15.08 -20.73 1.73
N HIS A 2 13.93 -20.75 2.43
CA HIS A 2 12.92 -19.65 2.33
C HIS A 2 13.04 -18.60 3.44
N GLU A 3 13.83 -18.86 4.48
CA GLU A 3 13.95 -17.97 5.65
C GLU A 3 14.56 -16.61 5.31
N TRP A 4 15.56 -16.56 4.42
CA TRP A 4 16.16 -15.30 3.99
C TRP A 4 15.16 -14.38 3.27
N ILE A 5 14.15 -14.96 2.60
CA ILE A 5 13.10 -14.19 1.92
C ILE A 5 12.23 -13.47 2.96
N LEU A 6 11.86 -14.18 4.03
CA LEU A 6 11.12 -13.59 5.14
C LEU A 6 11.91 -12.48 5.80
N SER A 7 13.20 -12.69 6.07
CA SER A 7 14.08 -11.65 6.61
C SER A 7 14.18 -10.44 5.69
N ALA A 8 14.24 -10.64 4.36
CA ALA A 8 14.26 -9.56 3.39
C ALA A 8 12.95 -8.75 3.41
N TYR A 9 11.78 -9.40 3.44
CA TYR A 9 10.50 -8.70 3.54
C TYR A 9 10.32 -7.97 4.86
N SER A 10 10.79 -8.54 5.97
CA SER A 10 10.82 -7.88 7.27
C SER A 10 11.70 -6.63 7.23
N LEU A 11 12.88 -6.71 6.62
CA LEU A 11 13.77 -5.55 6.45
C LEU A 11 13.12 -4.46 5.57
N ILE A 12 12.48 -4.84 4.46
CA ILE A 12 11.75 -3.90 3.60
C ILE A 12 10.63 -3.21 4.40
N ALA A 13 9.86 -3.96 5.20
CA ALA A 13 8.84 -3.40 6.06
C ALA A 13 9.42 -2.38 7.05
N TRP A 14 10.55 -2.69 7.69
CA TRP A 14 11.25 -1.75 8.57
C TRP A 14 11.73 -0.49 7.85
N VAL A 15 12.27 -0.62 6.64
CA VAL A 15 12.67 0.53 5.83
C VAL A 15 11.48 1.42 5.51
N VAL A 16 10.33 0.84 5.15
CA VAL A 16 9.10 1.59 4.85
C VAL A 16 8.55 2.27 6.12
N ILE A 17 8.57 1.58 7.27
CA ILE A 17 8.20 2.15 8.57
C ILE A 17 9.10 3.33 8.91
N ALA A 18 10.42 3.17 8.79
CA ALA A 18 11.39 4.22 9.08
C ALA A 18 11.21 5.42 8.15
N TRP A 19 11.05 5.17 6.84
CA TRP A 19 10.76 6.19 5.84
C TRP A 19 9.49 6.98 6.18
N PHE A 20 8.41 6.29 6.54
CA PHE A 20 7.18 6.95 6.97
C PHE A 20 7.39 7.73 8.28
N ALA A 21 8.16 7.20 9.23
CA ALA A 21 8.46 7.82 10.52
C ALA A 21 9.21 9.16 10.37
N ILE A 22 10.16 9.25 9.44
CA ILE A 22 10.97 10.47 9.22
C ILE A 22 10.30 11.52 8.34
N LEU A 23 9.10 11.26 7.80
CA LEU A 23 8.43 12.22 6.92
C LEU A 23 8.15 13.53 7.69
N PRO A 24 8.66 14.69 7.21
CA PRO A 24 8.71 15.91 8.03
C PRO A 24 7.34 16.58 8.22
N ARG A 25 6.38 16.30 7.34
CA ARG A 25 5.02 16.82 7.41
C ARG A 25 4.06 15.67 7.25
N LYS A 26 3.24 15.46 8.27
CA LYS A 26 2.23 14.42 8.31
C LYS A 26 0.91 15.00 8.78
N LEU A 27 -0.18 14.35 8.40
CA LEU A 27 -1.46 14.53 9.04
C LEU A 27 -1.34 14.21 10.55
N PRO A 28 -2.23 14.75 11.39
CA PRO A 28 -2.39 14.32 12.77
C PRO A 28 -2.44 12.79 12.90
N VAL A 29 -1.93 12.27 14.01
CA VAL A 29 -1.80 10.82 14.23
C VAL A 29 -3.16 10.12 14.09
N THR A 30 -4.22 10.71 14.63
CA THR A 30 -5.59 10.18 14.55
C THR A 30 -6.10 10.07 13.12
N GLU A 31 -5.89 11.11 12.30
CA GLU A 31 -6.28 11.11 10.87
C GLU A 31 -5.49 10.07 10.10
N ASN A 32 -4.17 10.02 10.32
CA ASN A 32 -3.29 9.02 9.71
C ASN A 32 -3.72 7.59 10.04
N LEU A 33 -4.08 7.34 11.29
CA LEU A 33 -4.56 6.04 11.73
C LEU A 33 -5.89 5.68 11.06
N CYS A 34 -6.81 6.64 10.92
CA CYS A 34 -8.08 6.44 10.25
C CYS A 34 -7.90 6.11 8.76
N VAL A 35 -7.11 6.92 8.04
CA VAL A 35 -6.78 6.70 6.62
C VAL A 35 -6.07 5.36 6.44
N TYR A 36 -5.14 5.01 7.34
CA TYR A 36 -4.47 3.72 7.34
C TYR A 36 -5.47 2.56 7.43
N PHE A 37 -6.41 2.60 8.38
CA PHE A 37 -7.42 1.54 8.52
C PHE A 37 -8.31 1.45 7.28
N CYS A 38 -8.73 2.57 6.70
CA CYS A 38 -9.50 2.56 5.46
C CYS A 38 -8.72 1.93 4.29
N ILE A 39 -7.43 2.26 4.16
CA ILE A 39 -6.54 1.67 3.15
C ILE A 39 -6.41 0.17 3.37
N VAL A 40 -6.09 -0.27 4.59
CA VAL A 40 -5.95 -1.70 4.94
C VAL A 40 -7.25 -2.45 4.64
N LEU A 41 -8.39 -1.92 5.08
CA LEU A 41 -9.70 -2.52 4.83
C LEU A 41 -9.95 -2.68 3.33
N LEU A 42 -9.78 -1.60 2.55
CA LEU A 42 -9.97 -1.62 1.10
C LEU A 42 -9.06 -2.64 0.42
N MET A 43 -7.76 -2.63 0.75
CA MET A 43 -6.77 -3.53 0.16
C MET A 43 -7.08 -4.98 0.53
N THR A 44 -7.35 -5.27 1.80
CA THR A 44 -7.69 -6.61 2.27
C THR A 44 -8.97 -7.10 1.60
N SER A 45 -10.01 -6.28 1.46
CA SER A 45 -11.23 -6.67 0.74
C SER A 45 -10.96 -7.05 -0.72
N VAL A 46 -10.16 -6.24 -1.43
CA VAL A 46 -9.84 -6.49 -2.84
C VAL A 46 -8.93 -7.72 -2.98
N PHE A 47 -7.84 -7.81 -2.22
CA PHE A 47 -6.94 -8.97 -2.29
C PHE A 47 -7.63 -10.26 -1.86
N THR A 48 -8.46 -10.22 -0.83
CA THR A 48 -9.25 -11.38 -0.41
C THR A 48 -10.24 -11.79 -1.49
N THR A 49 -10.90 -10.84 -2.15
CA THR A 49 -11.80 -11.14 -3.28
C THR A 49 -11.03 -11.77 -4.44
N LEU A 50 -9.86 -11.23 -4.80
CA LEU A 50 -9.03 -11.78 -5.86
C LEU A 50 -8.47 -13.16 -5.53
N HIS A 51 -8.11 -13.40 -4.28
CA HIS A 51 -7.53 -14.65 -3.81
C HIS A 51 -8.59 -15.74 -3.59
N ILE A 52 -9.56 -15.48 -2.72
CA ILE A 52 -10.54 -16.48 -2.26
C ILE A 52 -11.69 -16.60 -3.26
N ASN A 53 -12.33 -15.48 -3.61
CA ASN A 53 -13.58 -15.51 -4.39
C ASN A 53 -13.32 -15.77 -5.87
N MET A 54 -12.31 -15.12 -6.45
CA MET A 54 -12.04 -15.21 -7.89
C MET A 54 -10.89 -16.14 -8.26
N ARG A 55 -10.09 -16.60 -7.27
CA ARG A 55 -8.90 -17.45 -7.47
C ARG A 55 -7.95 -16.93 -8.56
N ARG A 56 -7.82 -15.61 -8.67
CA ARG A 56 -7.01 -14.90 -9.68
C ARG A 56 -5.55 -14.77 -9.25
N ILE A 57 -5.33 -14.59 -7.95
CA ILE A 57 -4.00 -14.52 -7.34
C ILE A 57 -3.92 -15.64 -6.32
N LEU A 58 -3.05 -16.62 -6.57
CA LEU A 58 -2.85 -17.76 -5.69
C LEU A 58 -1.64 -17.49 -4.81
N TYR A 59 -1.80 -17.69 -3.50
CA TYR A 59 -0.74 -17.54 -2.52
C TYR A 59 -0.03 -18.87 -2.31
N SER A 60 1.26 -18.83 -1.97
CA SER A 60 1.98 -20.04 -1.61
C SER A 60 1.46 -20.62 -0.29
N GLU A 61 1.29 -21.94 -0.24
CA GLU A 61 0.88 -22.69 0.97
C GLU A 61 1.99 -22.75 2.04
N LYS A 62 3.22 -22.31 1.70
CA LYS A 62 4.34 -22.32 2.64
C LYS A 62 4.20 -21.19 3.64
N LEU A 63 4.17 -21.53 4.93
CA LEU A 63 4.02 -20.58 6.04
C LEU A 63 5.00 -19.39 5.96
N THR A 64 6.27 -19.63 5.65
CA THR A 64 7.28 -18.57 5.52
C THR A 64 6.94 -17.56 4.42
N LEU A 65 6.41 -18.04 3.28
CA LEU A 65 6.04 -17.20 2.14
C LEU A 65 4.70 -16.49 2.39
N TYR A 66 3.79 -17.14 3.12
CA TYR A 66 2.57 -16.52 3.60
C TYR A 66 2.87 -15.27 4.44
N PHE A 67 3.79 -15.35 5.41
CA PHE A 67 4.20 -14.16 6.18
C PHE A 67 4.79 -13.03 5.32
N CYS A 68 5.45 -13.34 4.21
CA CYS A 68 5.93 -12.31 3.28
C CYS A 68 4.76 -11.55 2.63
N ILE A 69 3.67 -12.25 2.32
CA ILE A 69 2.44 -11.64 1.79
C ILE A 69 1.77 -10.78 2.86
N GLU A 70 1.74 -11.24 4.11
CA GLU A 70 1.20 -10.48 5.23
C GLU A 70 1.99 -9.18 5.46
N PHE A 71 3.33 -9.23 5.43
CA PHE A 71 4.17 -8.03 5.47
C PHE A 71 3.84 -7.07 4.32
N ALA A 72 3.65 -7.60 3.10
CA ALA A 72 3.30 -6.77 1.96
C ALA A 72 1.93 -6.10 2.12
N ASN A 73 0.90 -6.88 2.46
CA ASN A 73 -0.50 -6.45 2.48
C ASN A 73 -0.85 -5.56 3.68
N TYR A 74 -0.26 -5.81 4.85
CA TYR A 74 -0.61 -5.10 6.08
C TYR A 74 0.38 -4.02 6.47
N ILE A 75 1.63 -4.07 6.00
CA ILE A 75 2.64 -3.09 6.41
C ILE A 75 3.13 -2.30 5.21
N ILE A 76 3.72 -2.96 4.21
CA ILE A 76 4.43 -2.28 3.12
C ILE A 76 3.47 -1.48 2.25
N TYR A 77 2.44 -2.09 1.67
CA TYR A 77 1.54 -1.36 0.78
C TYR A 77 0.74 -0.26 1.50
N PRO A 78 0.13 -0.51 2.68
CA PRO A 78 -0.63 0.51 3.37
C PRO A 78 0.22 1.71 3.78
N LEU A 79 1.44 1.50 4.28
CA LEU A 79 2.34 2.59 4.65
C LEU A 79 2.87 3.35 3.43
N LEU A 80 3.13 2.68 2.31
CA LEU A 80 3.49 3.34 1.05
C LEU A 80 2.36 4.26 0.54
N LEU A 81 1.11 3.78 0.59
CA LEU A 81 -0.06 4.57 0.23
C LEU A 81 -0.31 5.71 1.23
N LEU A 82 -0.12 5.46 2.53
CA LEU A 82 -0.26 6.49 3.55
C LEU A 82 0.81 7.59 3.40
N ALA A 83 2.07 7.21 3.14
CA ALA A 83 3.15 8.15 2.85
C ALA A 83 2.82 9.00 1.62
N PHE A 84 2.27 8.38 0.57
CA PHE A 84 1.80 9.08 -0.63
C PHE A 84 0.73 10.12 -0.32
N VAL A 85 -0.30 9.76 0.46
CA VAL A 85 -1.35 10.70 0.88
C VAL A 85 -0.73 11.86 1.65
N ASN A 86 0.09 11.60 2.66
CA ASN A 86 0.71 12.65 3.48
C ASN A 86 1.53 13.63 2.63
N VAL A 87 2.33 13.13 1.69
CA VAL A 87 3.16 14.00 0.83
C VAL A 87 2.31 14.79 -0.16
N ILE A 88 1.31 14.17 -0.80
CA ILE A 88 0.47 14.89 -1.77
C ILE A 88 -0.20 16.11 -1.16
N PHE A 89 -0.68 15.99 0.09
CA PHE A 89 -1.38 17.07 0.76
C PHE A 89 -0.45 18.12 1.35
N THR A 90 0.67 17.70 1.94
CA THR A 90 1.58 18.61 2.65
C THR A 90 2.64 19.27 1.76
N ALA A 91 2.95 18.68 0.60
CA ALA A 91 3.93 19.23 -0.33
C ALA A 91 3.36 20.44 -1.08
N ARG A 92 4.13 21.53 -1.12
CA ARG A 92 3.77 22.76 -1.86
C ARG A 92 4.15 22.69 -3.35
N SER A 93 5.21 21.97 -3.68
CA SER A 93 5.72 21.88 -5.06
C SER A 93 5.01 20.76 -5.83
N THR A 94 4.47 21.10 -7.00
CA THR A 94 3.91 20.13 -7.95
C THR A 94 4.94 19.09 -8.38
N ALA A 95 6.22 19.47 -8.50
CA ALA A 95 7.29 18.54 -8.87
C ALA A 95 7.48 17.45 -7.80
N ILE A 96 7.42 17.82 -6.51
CA ILE A 96 7.50 16.86 -5.40
C ILE A 96 6.30 15.93 -5.42
N ARG A 97 5.08 16.47 -5.65
CA ARG A 97 3.86 15.64 -5.72
C ARG A 97 3.94 14.60 -6.84
N ILE A 98 4.35 15.02 -8.04
CA ILE A 98 4.53 14.12 -9.19
C ILE A 98 5.62 13.09 -8.89
N GLY A 99 6.78 13.54 -8.39
CA GLY A 99 7.90 12.68 -8.03
C GLY A 99 7.50 11.61 -7.01
N THR A 100 6.80 11.98 -5.95
CA THR A 100 6.32 11.02 -4.94
C THR A 100 5.23 10.09 -5.49
N THR A 101 4.36 10.58 -6.37
CA THR A 101 3.35 9.73 -7.03
C THR A 101 4.02 8.64 -7.85
N LEU A 102 4.98 9.02 -8.70
CA LEU A 102 5.74 8.06 -9.51
C LEU A 102 6.56 7.11 -8.64
N LEU A 103 7.21 7.62 -7.59
CA LEU A 103 8.02 6.82 -6.68
C LEU A 103 7.18 5.80 -5.91
N THR A 104 6.05 6.22 -5.33
CA THR A 104 5.14 5.30 -4.63
C THR A 104 4.59 4.25 -5.57
N TYR A 105 4.15 4.66 -6.77
CA TYR A 105 3.65 3.71 -7.77
C TYR A 105 4.72 2.68 -8.16
N ALA A 106 5.95 3.13 -8.42
CA ALA A 106 7.08 2.26 -8.72
C ALA A 106 7.41 1.32 -7.56
N ALA A 107 7.39 1.81 -6.31
CA ALA A 107 7.64 1.00 -5.13
C ALA A 107 6.57 -0.09 -4.93
N LEU A 108 5.28 0.25 -5.07
CA LEU A 108 4.17 -0.72 -5.02
C LEU A 108 4.37 -1.81 -6.09
N CYS A 109 4.65 -1.41 -7.33
CA CYS A 109 4.89 -2.33 -8.43
C CYS A 109 6.13 -3.20 -8.20
N ALA A 110 7.21 -2.64 -7.67
CA ALA A 110 8.45 -3.36 -7.38
C ALA A 110 8.23 -4.44 -6.33
N VAL A 111 7.59 -4.10 -5.20
CA VAL A 111 7.26 -5.07 -4.13
C VAL A 111 6.35 -6.18 -4.66
N HIS A 112 5.36 -5.84 -5.51
CA HIS A 112 4.49 -6.84 -6.09
C HIS A 112 5.20 -7.73 -7.13
N LEU A 113 6.13 -7.15 -7.89
CA LEU A 113 6.97 -7.87 -8.83
C LEU A 113 7.89 -8.85 -8.10
N THR A 114 8.49 -8.45 -6.97
CA THR A 114 9.33 -9.36 -6.18
C THR A 114 8.52 -10.52 -5.60
N LEU A 115 7.27 -10.29 -5.17
CA LEU A 115 6.37 -11.39 -4.75
C LEU A 115 6.17 -12.41 -5.90
N LYS A 116 5.98 -11.92 -7.12
CA LYS A 116 5.82 -12.77 -8.30
C LYS A 116 7.11 -13.52 -8.66
N LEU A 117 8.24 -12.81 -8.71
CA LEU A 117 9.54 -13.38 -9.10
C LEU A 117 10.00 -14.46 -8.12
N LEU A 118 9.76 -14.26 -6.83
CA LEU A 118 10.08 -15.22 -5.78
C LEU A 118 9.04 -16.35 -5.65
N ARG A 119 8.06 -16.41 -6.57
CA ARG A 119 6.97 -17.40 -6.59
C ARG A 119 6.16 -17.45 -5.29
N ILE A 120 6.07 -16.30 -4.61
CA ILE A 120 5.23 -16.12 -3.41
C ILE A 120 3.77 -16.01 -3.84
N ILE A 121 3.52 -15.33 -4.96
CA ILE A 121 2.22 -15.28 -5.63
C ILE A 121 2.31 -15.91 -7.02
N ALA A 122 1.25 -16.59 -7.43
CA ALA A 122 1.06 -17.08 -8.80
C ALA A 122 -0.21 -16.47 -9.39
N PHE A 123 -0.18 -16.13 -10.67
CA PHE A 123 -1.34 -15.58 -11.36
C PHE A 123 -2.09 -16.66 -12.11
N HIS A 124 -3.41 -16.67 -11.97
CA HIS A 124 -4.31 -17.53 -12.72
C HIS A 124 -5.38 -16.67 -13.38
N HIS A 125 -5.34 -16.57 -14.72
CA HIS A 125 -6.17 -15.62 -15.48
C HIS A 125 -6.11 -14.17 -14.97
N TRP A 126 -4.98 -13.81 -14.38
CA TRP A 126 -4.63 -12.48 -13.93
C TRP A 126 -3.28 -12.12 -14.53
N THR A 127 -3.02 -10.83 -14.71
CA THR A 127 -1.74 -10.38 -15.27
C THR A 127 -1.09 -9.38 -14.33
N PHE A 128 0.22 -9.24 -14.44
CA PHE A 128 0.94 -8.22 -13.69
C PHE A 128 0.43 -6.80 -14.03
N VAL A 129 0.02 -6.57 -15.28
CA VAL A 129 -0.58 -5.31 -15.72
C VAL A 129 -1.89 -5.02 -15.00
N MET A 130 -2.74 -6.03 -14.76
CA MET A 130 -3.95 -5.84 -13.96
C MET A 130 -3.63 -5.46 -12.51
N SER A 131 -2.59 -6.03 -11.91
CA SER A 131 -2.12 -5.59 -10.59
C SER A 131 -1.61 -4.14 -10.61
N MET A 132 -0.90 -3.73 -11.67
CA MET A 132 -0.43 -2.36 -11.85
C MET A 132 -1.59 -1.37 -11.95
N LEU A 133 -2.65 -1.71 -12.68
CA LEU A 133 -3.88 -0.91 -12.75
C LEU A 133 -4.58 -0.85 -11.39
N MET A 134 -4.64 -1.97 -10.67
CA MET A 134 -5.21 -2.03 -9.32
C MET A 134 -4.46 -1.11 -8.35
N PHE A 135 -3.12 -1.05 -8.40
CA PHE A 135 -2.37 -0.09 -7.57
C PHE A 135 -2.66 1.37 -7.94
N ALA A 136 -2.83 1.68 -9.22
CA ALA A 136 -3.26 3.02 -9.63
C ALA A 136 -4.64 3.35 -9.05
N CYS A 137 -5.58 2.38 -9.06
CA CYS A 137 -6.88 2.54 -8.42
C CYS A 137 -6.78 2.73 -6.91
N PHE A 138 -5.90 2.00 -6.21
CA PHE A 138 -5.69 2.21 -4.77
C PHE A 138 -5.09 3.57 -4.45
N MET A 139 -4.15 4.07 -5.26
CA MET A 139 -3.61 5.42 -5.09
C MET A 139 -4.70 6.48 -5.29
N ALA A 140 -5.53 6.33 -6.33
CA ALA A 140 -6.67 7.22 -6.56
C ALA A 140 -7.68 7.15 -5.40
N ALA A 141 -7.98 5.95 -4.89
CA ALA A 141 -8.88 5.76 -3.77
C ALA A 141 -8.33 6.36 -2.47
N ALA A 142 -7.04 6.17 -2.18
CA ALA A 142 -6.38 6.74 -1.00
C ALA A 142 -6.39 8.28 -1.05
N TRP A 143 -6.16 8.86 -2.23
CA TRP A 143 -6.29 10.29 -2.44
C TRP A 143 -7.72 10.80 -2.25
N ALA A 144 -8.72 10.08 -2.77
CA ALA A 144 -10.13 10.44 -2.61
C ALA A 144 -10.60 10.31 -1.15
N LEU A 145 -10.14 9.27 -0.45
CA LEU A 145 -10.41 9.03 0.97
C LEU A 145 -9.95 10.21 1.82
N GLU A 146 -8.70 10.66 1.65
CA GLU A 146 -8.23 11.84 2.36
C GLU A 146 -9.12 13.04 2.05
N LYS A 147 -9.37 13.33 0.76
CA LYS A 147 -10.19 14.50 0.40
C LYS A 147 -11.55 14.51 1.09
N ALA A 148 -12.17 13.33 1.17
CA ALA A 148 -13.43 13.15 1.87
C ALA A 148 -13.28 13.42 3.38
N PHE A 149 -12.22 12.91 4.01
CA PHE A 149 -11.91 13.20 5.42
C PHE A 149 -11.67 14.69 5.67
N ALA A 150 -10.81 15.34 4.88
CA ALA A 150 -10.54 16.76 5.00
C ALA A 150 -11.81 17.62 4.82
N TYR A 151 -12.73 17.19 3.95
CA TYR A 151 -14.03 17.84 3.80
C TYR A 151 -14.93 17.66 5.02
N LEU A 152 -15.00 16.44 5.59
CA LEU A 152 -15.80 16.16 6.77
C LEU A 152 -15.32 16.94 8.00
N ILE A 153 -14.01 16.98 8.23
CA ILE A 153 -13.40 17.72 9.36
C ILE A 153 -13.73 19.21 9.26
N ARG A 154 -13.56 19.81 8.07
CA ARG A 154 -13.92 21.23 7.86
C ARG A 154 -15.40 21.53 8.05
N LYS A 155 -16.26 20.56 7.73
CA LYS A 155 -17.70 20.70 7.93
C LYS A 155 -18.05 20.65 9.42
N GLU A 156 -17.38 19.80 10.18
CA GLU A 156 -17.57 19.69 11.63
C GLU A 156 -17.07 20.93 12.37
N GLU A 157 -15.95 21.52 11.95
CA GLU A 157 -15.43 22.78 12.51
C GLU A 157 -16.32 24.00 12.21
N ALA A 158 -17.17 23.93 11.19
CA ALA A 158 -18.06 25.01 10.76
C ALA A 158 -19.49 24.89 11.31
N ALA A 159 -19.81 23.80 12.02
CA ALA A 159 -21.12 23.51 12.61
C ALA A 159 -21.13 23.81 14.11
#